data_AF-A0A2N6INV1-F1
#
_entry.id   AF-A0A2N6INV1-F1
#
_cell.length_a   1.000
_cell.length_b   1.000
_cell.length_c   1.000
_cell.angle_alpha   90.00
_cell.angle_beta   90.00
_cell.angle_gamma   90.00
#
_symmetry.space_group_name_H-M   'P 1'
#
loop_
_entity.id
_entity.type
_entity.pdbx_description
1 polymer ?
#
loop_
_entity_poly.entity_id
_entity_poly.type
_entity_poly.pdbx_seq_one_letter_code
_entity_poly.pdbx_strand_id
1 'polypeptide(L)'
;MKLSLSCLLACAALAWPLAASTADQSAPSLPGHYYLQGVMETGSELLLKKDGTFEWMLSYGNTDQQASGAWRVAGDTLTLVTGNGGKEPQFRVFEAAEMRLQKAAEAGLWVAIVGFPRLGPMAGVEVRFEAQSGKTATAVSTANGDAIVHMPASERWVRAGLRREGAQADYQWLAVPPARAQERIAAFAVTDSQWLRAQAFQKLALRVVKGGLQVDDADSSLARGLYAKPAAK
;
A
#
# COMPACT_ATOMS: atom_id res chain seq x y z
N MET A 1 5.70 36.13 71.44
CA MET A 1 6.61 37.30 71.61
C MET A 1 8.04 36.83 71.54
N LYS A 2 8.76 37.20 70.48
CA LYS A 2 10.16 37.71 70.47
C LYS A 2 10.64 37.77 69.02
N LEU A 3 10.97 38.99 68.60
CA LEU A 3 11.50 39.37 67.29
C LEU A 3 13.01 39.09 67.19
N SER A 4 13.43 38.89 65.95
CA SER A 4 14.69 39.31 65.30
C SER A 4 16.01 38.69 65.74
N LEU A 5 16.77 38.15 64.77
CA LEU A 5 17.85 38.91 64.14
C LEU A 5 18.27 38.29 62.79
N SER A 6 18.42 39.15 61.79
CA SER A 6 18.92 38.87 60.46
C SER A 6 20.40 38.43 60.49
N CYS A 7 20.77 37.51 59.60
CA CYS A 7 22.16 37.36 59.17
C CYS A 7 22.20 37.13 57.65
N LEU A 8 22.76 38.12 56.94
CA LEU A 8 23.13 38.06 55.53
C LEU A 8 24.46 37.30 55.41
N LEU A 9 24.52 36.28 54.55
CA LEU A 9 25.73 35.78 53.87
C LEU A 9 25.24 35.12 52.57
N ALA A 10 25.42 35.77 51.42
CA ALA A 10 26.63 35.77 50.58
C ALA A 10 26.71 34.54 49.65
N CYS A 11 26.84 34.85 48.37
CA CYS A 11 26.75 34.02 47.19
C CYS A 11 27.67 32.79 47.15
N ALA A 12 27.13 31.66 46.65
CA ALA A 12 27.89 30.69 45.86
C ALA A 12 26.92 29.96 44.91
N ALA A 13 26.64 30.56 43.75
CA ALA A 13 25.95 29.86 42.67
C ALA A 13 26.95 28.89 42.01
N LEU A 14 26.86 27.61 42.34
CA LEU A 14 27.51 26.53 41.61
C LEU A 14 26.85 26.44 40.22
N ALA A 15 27.44 27.15 39.25
CA ALA A 15 27.11 26.99 37.85
C ALA A 15 27.61 25.61 37.38
N TRP A 16 26.70 24.63 37.35
CA TRP A 16 26.93 23.43 36.56
C TRP A 16 26.98 23.85 35.09
N PRO A 17 28.06 23.54 34.34
CA PRO A 17 27.98 23.64 32.89
C PRO A 17 26.94 22.63 32.43
N LEU A 18 25.79 23.13 31.94
CA LEU A 18 25.01 22.37 30.98
C LEU A 18 25.97 22.10 29.82
N ALA A 19 26.47 20.86 29.75
CA ALA A 19 26.97 20.35 28.50
C ALA A 19 25.77 20.40 27.53
N ALA A 20 25.71 21.46 26.74
CA ALA A 20 24.92 21.48 25.53
C ALA A 20 25.51 20.38 24.66
N SER A 21 24.98 19.16 24.78
CA SER A 21 25.12 18.15 23.75
C SER A 21 24.52 18.78 22.50
N THR A 22 25.40 19.31 21.65
CA THR A 22 25.11 19.55 20.24
C THR A 22 24.85 18.19 19.62
N ALA A 23 23.67 17.64 19.84
CA ALA A 23 23.08 16.64 18.97
C ALA A 23 22.62 17.35 17.70
N ASP A 24 23.57 17.94 16.98
CA ASP A 24 23.44 18.16 15.56
C ASP A 24 24.02 16.93 14.86
N GLN A 25 23.46 15.76 15.20
CA GLN A 25 23.37 14.69 14.22
C GLN A 25 22.18 15.10 13.39
N SER A 26 22.43 15.90 12.36
CA SER A 26 21.44 16.28 11.37
C SER A 26 20.80 14.97 10.92
N ALA A 27 19.58 14.69 11.41
CA ALA A 27 18.81 13.58 10.90
C ALA A 27 18.78 13.83 9.39
N PRO A 28 19.31 12.91 8.56
CA PRO A 28 19.33 13.14 7.13
C PRO A 28 17.90 13.45 6.74
N SER A 29 17.68 14.59 6.06
CA SER A 29 16.36 14.90 5.54
C SER A 29 15.95 13.72 4.68
N LEU A 30 14.96 12.94 5.12
CA LEU A 30 14.65 11.66 4.48
C LEU A 30 14.28 11.79 3.00
N PRO A 31 13.57 12.84 2.55
CA PRO A 31 13.32 13.01 1.13
C PRO A 31 14.60 13.03 0.29
N GLY A 32 14.56 12.36 -0.85
CA GLY A 32 15.67 12.24 -1.79
C GLY A 32 15.71 10.90 -2.52
N HIS A 33 16.65 10.80 -3.45
CA HIS A 33 16.97 9.58 -4.17
C HIS A 33 17.97 8.75 -3.37
N TYR A 34 17.72 7.45 -3.29
CA TYR A 34 18.61 6.47 -2.67
C TYR A 34 18.85 5.33 -3.66
N TYR A 35 20.11 4.96 -3.83
CA TYR A 35 20.53 3.89 -4.72
C TYR A 35 21.04 2.72 -3.90
N LEU A 36 20.63 1.50 -4.27
CA LEU A 36 21.08 0.29 -3.62
C LEU A 36 22.57 0.08 -3.88
N GLN A 37 23.33 -0.12 -2.80
CA GLN A 37 24.76 -0.42 -2.82
C GLN A 37 25.02 -1.77 -2.17
N GLY A 38 26.09 -2.44 -2.57
CA GLY A 38 26.56 -3.67 -1.93
C GLY A 38 25.84 -4.96 -2.37
N VAL A 39 24.93 -4.88 -3.34
CA VAL A 39 24.26 -6.06 -3.93
C VAL A 39 24.71 -6.20 -5.39
N MET A 40 25.26 -7.36 -5.73
CA MET A 40 25.79 -7.63 -7.07
C MET A 40 24.63 -7.87 -8.05
N GLU A 41 24.82 -7.47 -9.32
CA GLU A 41 23.88 -7.72 -10.44
C GLU A 41 22.45 -7.22 -10.21
N THR A 42 22.24 -6.36 -9.21
CA THR A 42 20.94 -5.84 -8.81
C THR A 42 21.01 -4.32 -8.79
N GLY A 43 20.24 -3.68 -9.65
CA GLY A 43 20.01 -2.24 -9.61
C GLY A 43 18.72 -1.95 -8.86
N SER A 44 18.74 -0.99 -7.93
CA SER A 44 17.49 -0.53 -7.32
C SER A 44 17.61 0.92 -6.87
N GLU A 45 16.51 1.66 -7.04
CA GLU A 45 16.37 3.04 -6.62
C GLU A 45 15.11 3.18 -5.76
N LEU A 46 15.24 3.94 -4.68
CA LEU A 46 14.15 4.41 -3.84
C LEU A 46 14.14 5.95 -3.85
N LEU A 47 13.06 6.54 -4.33
CA LEU A 47 12.78 7.97 -4.21
C LEU A 47 11.78 8.20 -3.09
N LEU A 48 12.20 8.93 -2.04
CA LEU A 48 11.30 9.48 -1.03
C LEU A 48 10.96 10.93 -1.38
N LYS A 49 9.68 11.22 -1.63
CA LYS A 49 9.21 12.57 -1.94
C LYS A 49 8.81 13.33 -0.67
N LYS A 50 8.88 14.66 -0.72
CA LYS A 50 8.55 15.56 0.41
C LYS A 50 7.07 15.51 0.82
N ASP A 51 6.19 15.08 -0.08
CA ASP A 51 4.74 14.97 0.16
C ASP A 51 4.35 13.68 0.91
N GLY A 52 5.32 12.87 1.34
CA GLY A 52 5.07 11.60 2.02
C GLY A 52 4.85 10.41 1.08
N THR A 53 5.07 10.58 -0.23
CA THR A 53 4.99 9.48 -1.20
C THR A 53 6.36 8.95 -1.63
N PHE A 54 6.41 7.72 -2.15
CA PHE A 54 7.63 7.10 -2.64
C PHE A 54 7.44 6.46 -4.02
N GLU A 55 8.57 6.31 -4.73
CA GLU A 55 8.71 5.44 -5.89
C GLU A 55 9.91 4.52 -5.65
N TRP A 56 9.78 3.26 -6.06
CA TRP A 56 10.80 2.24 -5.91
C TRP A 56 10.85 1.40 -7.19
N MET A 57 12.05 1.11 -7.67
CA MET A 57 12.26 0.11 -8.70
C MET A 57 13.39 -0.83 -8.33
N LEU A 58 13.33 -2.04 -8.87
CA LEU A 58 14.42 -3.01 -8.85
C LEU A 58 14.52 -3.67 -10.22
N SER A 59 15.75 -3.85 -10.67
CA SER A 59 16.08 -4.62 -11.86
C SER A 59 17.12 -5.68 -11.49
N TYR A 60 16.81 -6.94 -11.81
CA TYR A 60 17.68 -8.09 -11.61
C TYR A 60 17.52 -9.07 -12.77
N GLY A 61 18.58 -9.25 -13.57
CA GLY A 61 18.52 -10.08 -14.78
C GLY A 61 17.43 -9.60 -15.75
N ASN A 62 16.43 -10.44 -16.01
CA ASN A 62 15.27 -10.13 -16.85
C ASN A 62 14.00 -9.82 -16.02
N THR A 63 14.15 -9.54 -14.73
CA THR A 63 13.06 -9.23 -13.81
C THR A 63 13.14 -7.77 -13.41
N ASP A 64 12.12 -7.00 -13.78
CA ASP A 64 11.90 -5.65 -13.30
C ASP A 64 10.70 -5.63 -12.35
N GLN A 65 10.89 -5.00 -11.21
CA GLN A 65 9.88 -4.81 -10.18
C GLN A 65 9.75 -3.32 -9.86
N GLN A 66 8.54 -2.91 -9.50
CA GLN A 66 8.27 -1.54 -9.12
C GLN A 66 7.28 -1.51 -7.95
N ALA A 67 7.36 -0.44 -7.17
CA ALA A 67 6.44 -0.18 -6.09
C ALA A 67 6.31 1.34 -5.90
N SER A 68 5.12 1.80 -5.54
CA SER A 68 4.88 3.21 -5.23
C SER A 68 3.77 3.33 -4.21
N GLY A 69 3.86 4.34 -3.36
CA GLY A 69 2.80 4.61 -2.39
C GLY A 69 3.21 5.65 -1.36
N ALA A 70 2.85 5.44 -0.10
CA ALA A 70 3.16 6.36 0.99
C ALA A 70 4.27 5.81 1.89
N TRP A 71 5.07 6.69 2.46
CA TRP A 71 6.06 6.33 3.48
C TRP A 71 5.74 7.00 4.82
N ARG A 72 6.10 6.33 5.90
CA ARG A 72 5.94 6.82 7.28
C ARG A 72 7.18 6.48 8.09
N VAL A 73 7.48 7.26 9.12
CA VAL A 73 8.65 7.04 9.99
C VAL A 73 8.18 7.01 11.43
N ALA A 74 8.66 6.01 12.18
CA ALA A 74 8.49 5.91 13.62
C ALA A 74 9.82 5.45 14.23
N GLY A 75 10.43 6.30 15.06
CA GLY A 75 11.78 6.05 15.56
C GLY A 75 12.80 5.94 14.42
N ASP A 76 13.51 4.81 14.37
CA ASP A 76 14.47 4.48 13.31
C ASP A 76 13.89 3.56 12.23
N THR A 77 12.57 3.33 12.22
CA THR A 77 11.91 2.52 11.19
C THR A 77 11.19 3.42 10.19
N LEU A 78 11.62 3.35 8.94
CA LEU A 78 10.89 3.84 7.76
C LEU A 78 10.02 2.70 7.21
N THR A 79 8.72 2.92 7.07
CA THR A 79 7.80 1.96 6.46
C THR A 79 7.29 2.50 5.13
N LEU A 80 7.52 1.76 4.05
CA LEU A 80 6.89 1.97 2.75
C LEU A 80 5.60 1.15 2.69
N VAL A 81 4.50 1.76 2.25
CA VAL A 81 3.21 1.09 2.04
C VAL A 81 2.73 1.41 0.63
N THR A 82 2.62 0.38 -0.20
CA THR A 82 2.27 0.53 -1.63
C THR A 82 0.81 0.87 -1.86
N GLY A 83 0.51 1.32 -3.08
CA GLY A 83 -0.82 1.80 -3.46
C GLY A 83 -1.10 3.14 -2.80
N ASN A 84 -2.35 3.39 -2.42
CA ASN A 84 -2.77 4.66 -1.83
C ASN A 84 -2.46 4.73 -0.31
N GLY A 85 -1.23 4.35 0.07
CA GLY A 85 -0.71 4.44 1.43
C GLY A 85 -1.38 3.51 2.46
N GLY A 86 -1.88 2.36 1.99
CA GLY A 86 -2.61 1.37 2.79
C GLY A 86 -4.14 1.53 2.77
N LYS A 87 -4.67 2.48 1.99
CA LYS A 87 -6.12 2.59 1.74
C LYS A 87 -6.56 1.54 0.72
N GLU A 88 -7.76 1.00 0.88
CA GLU A 88 -8.35 0.08 -0.09
C GLU A 88 -8.61 0.78 -1.45
N PRO A 89 -8.48 0.05 -2.57
CA PRO A 89 -8.96 0.51 -3.87
C PRO A 89 -10.44 0.87 -3.79
N GLN A 90 -10.82 1.93 -4.48
CA GLN A 90 -12.22 2.34 -4.60
C GLN A 90 -12.81 1.79 -5.89
N PHE A 91 -13.97 1.16 -5.76
CA PHE A 91 -14.66 0.49 -6.85
C PHE A 91 -15.93 1.23 -7.27
N ARG A 92 -16.34 1.04 -8.52
CA ARG A 92 -17.70 1.32 -8.99
C ARG A 92 -18.12 0.26 -9.99
N VAL A 93 -19.41 0.14 -10.29
CA VAL A 93 -19.85 -0.70 -11.41
C VAL A 93 -19.38 -0.05 -12.72
N PHE A 94 -18.97 -0.83 -13.72
CA PHE A 94 -18.68 -0.31 -15.06
C PHE A 94 -19.93 0.36 -15.63
N GLU A 95 -19.73 1.46 -16.34
CA GLU A 95 -20.82 2.07 -17.11
C GLU A 95 -21.15 1.22 -18.33
N ALA A 96 -22.38 1.30 -18.84
CA ALA A 96 -22.80 0.54 -20.01
C ALA A 96 -21.89 0.76 -21.23
N ALA A 97 -21.35 1.97 -21.40
CA ALA A 97 -20.40 2.30 -22.47
C ALA A 97 -19.00 1.72 -22.27
N GLU A 98 -18.62 1.37 -21.04
CA GLU A 98 -17.32 0.77 -20.70
C GLU A 98 -17.39 -0.76 -20.78
N MET A 99 -18.59 -1.33 -20.66
CA MET A 99 -18.82 -2.77 -20.76
C MET A 99 -18.75 -3.23 -22.21
N ARG A 100 -17.65 -3.89 -22.57
CA ARG A 100 -17.53 -4.65 -23.84
C ARG A 100 -17.84 -6.14 -23.63
N LEU A 101 -18.73 -6.45 -22.69
CA LEU A 101 -19.13 -7.83 -22.40
C LEU A 101 -20.15 -8.28 -23.45
N GLN A 102 -19.79 -9.32 -24.22
CA GLN A 102 -20.61 -9.77 -25.35
C GLN A 102 -21.47 -11.00 -25.02
N LYS A 103 -21.17 -11.72 -23.93
CA LYS A 103 -21.81 -13.00 -23.62
C LYS A 103 -22.18 -13.08 -22.14
N ALA A 104 -23.40 -13.53 -21.87
CA ALA A 104 -23.85 -13.91 -20.53
C ALA A 104 -23.04 -15.11 -20.00
N ALA A 105 -22.85 -15.17 -18.68
CA ALA A 105 -22.26 -16.34 -18.05
C ALA A 105 -23.24 -17.53 -18.12
N GLU A 106 -22.72 -18.75 -18.06
CA GLU A 106 -23.54 -19.96 -18.08
C GLU A 106 -24.45 -20.03 -16.86
N ALA A 107 -25.57 -20.77 -16.98
CA ALA A 107 -26.46 -20.96 -15.84
C ALA A 107 -25.69 -21.64 -14.70
N GLY A 108 -25.78 -21.07 -13.50
CA GLY A 108 -25.09 -21.55 -12.32
C GLY A 108 -23.65 -21.05 -12.13
N LEU A 109 -23.15 -20.19 -13.03
CA LEU A 109 -21.91 -19.46 -12.86
C LEU A 109 -22.18 -17.96 -12.76
N TRP A 110 -21.59 -17.31 -11.75
CA TRP A 110 -21.54 -15.86 -11.67
C TRP A 110 -20.11 -15.39 -11.85
N VAL A 111 -19.94 -14.35 -12.66
CA VAL A 111 -18.63 -13.82 -13.05
C VAL A 111 -18.55 -12.34 -12.68
N ALA A 112 -17.65 -11.99 -11.77
CA ALA A 112 -17.25 -10.61 -11.52
C ALA A 112 -15.95 -10.31 -12.27
N ILE A 113 -15.92 -9.23 -13.04
CA ILE A 113 -14.72 -8.78 -13.75
C ILE A 113 -14.22 -7.53 -13.07
N VAL A 114 -12.99 -7.53 -12.59
CA VAL A 114 -12.38 -6.39 -11.90
C VAL A 114 -11.24 -5.83 -12.73
N GLY A 115 -11.22 -4.52 -12.92
CA GLY A 115 -10.16 -3.88 -13.69
C GLY A 115 -10.30 -2.38 -13.83
N PHE A 116 -9.45 -1.82 -14.66
CA PHE A 116 -9.36 -0.41 -14.96
C PHE A 116 -10.02 -0.14 -16.33
N PRO A 117 -11.00 0.78 -16.42
CA PRO A 117 -11.65 1.10 -17.68
C PRO A 117 -10.63 1.42 -18.79
N ARG A 118 -10.69 0.64 -19.88
CA ARG A 118 -9.79 0.73 -21.05
C ARG A 118 -8.31 0.42 -20.82
N LEU A 119 -7.90 0.11 -19.59
CA LEU A 119 -6.49 -0.08 -19.24
C LEU A 119 -6.14 -1.54 -18.92
N GLY A 120 -7.12 -2.35 -18.51
CA GLY A 120 -6.94 -3.80 -18.35
C GLY A 120 -7.44 -4.33 -17.01
N PRO A 121 -7.24 -5.63 -16.74
CA PRO A 121 -7.75 -6.30 -15.54
C PRO A 121 -6.96 -5.96 -14.27
N MET A 122 -7.56 -6.24 -13.11
CA MET A 122 -6.91 -6.20 -11.80
C MET A 122 -7.11 -7.53 -11.06
N ALA A 123 -6.01 -8.20 -10.75
CA ALA A 123 -5.97 -9.42 -9.94
C ALA A 123 -5.92 -9.12 -8.42
N GLY A 124 -6.19 -10.14 -7.60
CA GLY A 124 -6.04 -10.06 -6.14
C GLY A 124 -7.12 -9.17 -5.48
N VAL A 125 -8.29 -9.08 -6.10
CA VAL A 125 -9.48 -8.46 -5.50
C VAL A 125 -10.42 -9.57 -5.05
N GLU A 126 -10.68 -9.63 -3.75
CA GLU A 126 -11.67 -10.53 -3.19
C GLU A 126 -13.06 -9.97 -3.47
N VAL A 127 -13.89 -10.77 -4.13
CA VAL A 127 -15.28 -10.44 -4.47
C VAL A 127 -16.20 -11.37 -3.69
N ARG A 128 -17.00 -10.79 -2.81
CA ARG A 128 -18.10 -11.46 -2.10
C ARG A 128 -19.41 -11.23 -2.84
N PHE A 129 -19.92 -12.28 -3.46
CA PHE A 129 -21.19 -12.31 -4.16
C PHE A 129 -22.31 -12.50 -3.16
N GLU A 130 -23.40 -11.74 -3.29
CA GLU A 130 -24.61 -11.94 -2.50
C GLU A 130 -25.82 -12.13 -3.39
N ALA A 131 -26.55 -13.21 -3.11
CA ALA A 131 -27.78 -13.57 -3.79
C ALA A 131 -29.00 -12.93 -3.14
N GLN A 132 -30.11 -12.87 -3.88
CA GLN A 132 -31.39 -12.41 -3.37
C GLN A 132 -31.86 -13.17 -2.13
N SER A 133 -31.53 -14.47 -2.02
CA SER A 133 -31.84 -15.27 -0.84
C SER A 133 -30.98 -14.94 0.40
N GLY A 134 -29.95 -14.10 0.25
CA GLY A 134 -28.92 -13.85 1.24
C GLY A 134 -27.74 -14.84 1.20
N LYS A 135 -27.78 -15.86 0.33
CA LYS A 135 -26.63 -16.76 0.13
C LYS A 135 -25.43 -15.99 -0.40
N THR A 136 -24.26 -16.26 0.16
CA THR A 136 -23.00 -15.64 -0.29
C THR A 136 -22.00 -16.66 -0.79
N ALA A 137 -21.19 -16.27 -1.76
CA ALA A 137 -19.97 -16.98 -2.17
C ALA A 137 -18.84 -15.97 -2.38
N THR A 138 -17.60 -16.43 -2.36
CA THR A 138 -16.43 -15.55 -2.47
C THR A 138 -15.41 -16.16 -3.43
N ALA A 139 -14.80 -15.31 -4.25
CA ALA A 139 -13.68 -15.66 -5.11
C ALA A 139 -12.71 -14.46 -5.21
N VAL A 140 -11.46 -14.73 -5.57
CA VAL A 140 -10.45 -13.70 -5.81
C VAL A 140 -10.24 -13.54 -7.31
N SER A 141 -10.14 -12.30 -7.78
CA SER A 141 -9.89 -12.01 -9.19
C SER A 141 -8.52 -12.52 -9.64
N THR A 142 -8.50 -13.24 -10.75
CA THR A 142 -7.28 -13.79 -11.36
C THR A 142 -6.53 -12.72 -12.18
N ALA A 143 -5.43 -13.11 -12.84
CA ALA A 143 -4.68 -12.23 -13.76
C ALA A 143 -5.56 -11.60 -14.85
N ASN A 144 -6.65 -12.27 -15.25
CA ASN A 144 -7.60 -11.76 -16.24
C ASN A 144 -8.68 -10.84 -15.63
N GLY A 145 -8.65 -10.61 -14.32
CA GLY A 145 -9.63 -9.80 -13.60
C GLY A 145 -10.88 -10.56 -13.18
N ASP A 146 -11.03 -11.82 -13.60
CA ASP A 146 -12.22 -12.62 -13.33
C ASP A 146 -12.16 -13.23 -11.92
N ALA A 147 -13.22 -13.01 -11.15
CA ALA A 147 -13.58 -13.77 -9.96
C ALA A 147 -14.87 -14.55 -10.27
N ILE A 148 -14.84 -15.87 -10.14
CA ILE A 148 -15.90 -16.76 -10.61
C ILE A 148 -16.38 -17.64 -9.45
N VAL A 149 -17.70 -17.72 -9.28
CA VAL A 149 -18.33 -18.60 -8.28
C VAL A 149 -19.43 -19.44 -8.91
N HIS A 150 -19.65 -20.63 -8.34
CA HIS A 150 -20.84 -21.41 -8.60
C HIS A 150 -21.97 -20.98 -7.67
N MET A 151 -23.16 -20.78 -8.26
CA MET A 151 -24.39 -20.49 -7.53
C MET A 151 -25.53 -21.34 -8.09
N PRO A 152 -26.56 -21.69 -7.29
CA PRO A 152 -27.75 -22.33 -7.84
C PRO A 152 -28.38 -21.45 -8.93
N ALA A 153 -28.82 -22.05 -10.04
CA ALA A 153 -29.40 -21.30 -11.16
C ALA A 153 -30.70 -20.56 -10.80
N SER A 154 -31.36 -20.94 -9.69
CA SER A 154 -32.52 -20.25 -9.12
C SER A 154 -32.16 -18.95 -8.40
N GLU A 155 -30.88 -18.75 -8.06
CA GLU A 155 -30.44 -17.54 -7.37
C GLU A 155 -30.27 -16.38 -8.34
N ARG A 156 -30.49 -15.17 -7.82
CA ARG A 156 -30.23 -13.92 -8.53
C ARG A 156 -29.19 -13.09 -7.80
N TRP A 157 -28.18 -12.63 -8.50
CA TRP A 157 -27.13 -11.78 -7.94
C TRP A 157 -27.67 -10.38 -7.65
N VAL A 158 -27.53 -9.88 -6.41
CA VAL A 158 -28.06 -8.56 -6.01
C VAL A 158 -26.99 -7.53 -5.70
N ARG A 159 -25.87 -7.94 -5.09
CA ARG A 159 -24.74 -7.04 -4.81
C ARG A 159 -23.42 -7.80 -4.73
N ALA A 160 -22.33 -7.06 -4.85
CA ALA A 160 -20.98 -7.57 -4.65
C ALA A 160 -20.25 -6.71 -3.62
N GLY A 161 -19.57 -7.35 -2.68
CA GLY A 161 -18.62 -6.72 -1.78
C GLY A 161 -17.22 -6.88 -2.34
N LEU A 162 -16.46 -5.80 -2.46
CA LEU A 162 -15.10 -5.82 -3.00
C LEU A 162 -14.09 -5.27 -1.99
N ARG A 163 -12.92 -5.90 -1.94
CA ARG A 163 -11.72 -5.45 -1.21
C ARG A 163 -10.48 -6.16 -1.74
N ARG A 164 -9.29 -5.73 -1.35
CA ARG A 164 -8.06 -6.49 -1.64
C ARG A 164 -8.08 -7.86 -0.95
N GLU A 165 -7.53 -8.85 -1.64
CA GLU A 165 -7.28 -10.16 -1.04
C GLU A 165 -6.40 -10.02 0.23
N GLY A 166 -6.82 -10.66 1.31
CA GLY A 166 -6.13 -10.61 2.61
C GLY A 166 -6.31 -9.32 3.41
N ALA A 167 -7.05 -8.33 2.88
CA ALA A 167 -7.34 -7.10 3.62
C ALA A 167 -8.28 -7.36 4.81
N GLN A 168 -8.02 -6.67 5.92
CA GLN A 168 -8.91 -6.65 7.09
C GLN A 168 -9.99 -5.57 6.99
N ALA A 169 -9.96 -4.76 5.94
CA ALA A 169 -10.97 -3.74 5.69
C ALA A 169 -12.34 -4.36 5.40
N ASP A 170 -13.39 -3.59 5.71
CA ASP A 170 -14.76 -3.92 5.33
C ASP A 170 -14.90 -3.95 3.79
N TYR A 171 -15.84 -4.75 3.30
CA TYR A 171 -16.17 -4.75 1.87
C TYR A 171 -16.80 -3.44 1.46
N GLN A 172 -16.36 -2.91 0.32
CA GLN A 172 -17.14 -1.93 -0.42
C GLN A 172 -18.28 -2.65 -1.15
N TRP A 173 -19.51 -2.45 -0.67
CA TRP A 173 -20.70 -3.06 -1.26
C TRP A 173 -21.24 -2.23 -2.43
N LEU A 174 -21.42 -2.88 -3.58
CA LEU A 174 -21.97 -2.29 -4.79
C LEU A 174 -23.17 -3.12 -5.27
N ALA A 175 -24.29 -2.45 -5.54
CA ALA A 175 -25.46 -3.09 -6.13
C ALA A 175 -25.14 -3.57 -7.55
N VAL A 176 -25.59 -4.77 -7.89
CA VAL A 176 -25.47 -5.30 -9.25
C VAL A 176 -26.69 -4.87 -10.05
N PRO A 177 -26.52 -4.17 -11.19
CA PRO A 177 -27.66 -3.77 -12.01
C PRO A 177 -28.48 -4.97 -12.47
N PRO A 178 -29.83 -4.90 -12.51
CA PRO A 178 -30.68 -6.04 -12.88
C PRO A 178 -30.33 -6.69 -14.22
N ALA A 179 -29.94 -5.91 -15.23
CA ALA A 179 -29.49 -6.44 -16.52
C ALA A 179 -28.25 -7.34 -16.38
N ARG A 180 -27.31 -6.94 -15.51
CA ARG A 180 -26.07 -7.70 -15.23
C ARG A 180 -26.35 -8.95 -14.40
N ALA A 181 -27.25 -8.84 -13.44
CA ALA A 181 -27.74 -9.99 -12.68
C ALA A 181 -28.38 -11.05 -13.59
N GLN A 182 -29.17 -10.63 -14.59
CA GLN A 182 -29.80 -11.51 -15.57
C GLN A 182 -28.77 -12.24 -16.45
N GLU A 183 -27.72 -11.52 -16.86
CA GLU A 183 -26.60 -12.06 -17.63
C GLU A 183 -25.59 -12.83 -16.76
N ARG A 184 -25.76 -12.81 -15.43
CA ARG A 184 -24.86 -13.42 -14.43
C ARG A 184 -23.41 -12.94 -14.51
N ILE A 185 -23.22 -11.72 -15.03
CA ILE A 185 -21.90 -11.13 -15.24
C ILE A 185 -21.95 -9.63 -14.97
N ALA A 186 -21.03 -9.14 -14.14
CA ALA A 186 -20.88 -7.72 -13.83
C ALA A 186 -19.40 -7.35 -13.78
N ALA A 187 -19.09 -6.13 -14.26
CA ALA A 187 -17.75 -5.59 -14.19
C ALA A 187 -17.66 -4.44 -13.17
N PHE A 188 -16.55 -4.38 -12.44
CA PHE A 188 -16.28 -3.42 -11.37
C PHE A 188 -14.97 -2.69 -11.65
N ALA A 189 -15.09 -1.37 -11.83
CA ALA A 189 -13.99 -0.47 -12.18
C ALA A 189 -13.24 -0.05 -10.94
N VAL A 190 -11.92 -0.21 -10.97
CA VAL A 190 -11.00 0.39 -10.02
C VAL A 190 -10.78 1.83 -10.44
N THR A 191 -11.10 2.76 -9.54
CA THR A 191 -11.13 4.20 -9.84
C THR A 191 -9.79 4.89 -9.58
N ASP A 192 -8.93 4.29 -8.77
CA ASP A 192 -7.63 4.84 -8.39
C ASP A 192 -6.52 4.21 -9.25
N SER A 193 -5.92 5.01 -10.12
CA SER A 193 -4.88 4.60 -11.07
C SER A 193 -3.56 4.18 -10.39
N GLN A 194 -3.35 4.48 -9.10
CA GLN A 194 -2.17 4.01 -8.38
C GLN A 194 -2.11 2.48 -8.30
N TRP A 195 -3.26 1.81 -8.44
CA TRP A 195 -3.36 0.34 -8.45
C TRP A 195 -3.04 -0.31 -9.80
N LEU A 196 -2.85 0.45 -10.88
CA LEU A 196 -2.49 -0.10 -12.21
C LEU A 196 -1.12 -0.78 -12.19
N ARG A 197 -0.21 -0.28 -11.36
CA ARG A 197 1.15 -0.81 -11.27
C ARG A 197 1.13 -2.04 -10.37
N ALA A 198 1.58 -3.18 -10.90
CA ALA A 198 1.93 -4.32 -10.05
C ALA A 198 2.92 -3.83 -8.98
N GLN A 199 2.60 -4.09 -7.72
CA GLN A 199 3.39 -3.65 -6.58
C GLN A 199 4.28 -4.81 -6.14
N ALA A 200 5.60 -4.60 -6.13
CA ALA A 200 6.59 -5.61 -5.76
C ALA A 200 6.41 -6.14 -4.34
N PHE A 201 5.82 -5.33 -3.46
CA PHE A 201 5.52 -5.65 -2.07
C PHE A 201 4.27 -4.87 -1.64
N GLN A 202 3.63 -5.26 -0.53
CA GLN A 202 2.57 -4.42 0.08
C GLN A 202 3.13 -3.44 1.11
N LYS A 203 4.12 -3.92 1.86
CA LYS A 203 4.82 -3.18 2.91
C LYS A 203 6.29 -3.56 2.86
N LEU A 204 7.18 -2.57 2.99
CA LEU A 204 8.61 -2.78 3.17
C LEU A 204 9.08 -1.92 4.33
N ALA A 205 9.68 -2.55 5.33
CA ALA A 205 10.31 -1.85 6.44
C ALA A 205 11.80 -1.64 6.14
N LEU A 206 12.30 -0.45 6.47
CA LEU A 206 13.72 -0.11 6.39
C LEU A 206 14.16 0.51 7.71
N ARG A 207 15.34 0.14 8.19
CA ARG A 207 16.03 0.83 9.28
C ARG A 207 16.76 2.05 8.74
N VAL A 208 16.55 3.17 9.39
CA VAL A 208 17.33 4.40 9.20
C VAL A 208 18.64 4.19 9.93
N VAL A 209 19.72 3.99 9.17
CA VAL A 209 21.05 3.72 9.70
C VAL A 209 22.01 4.82 9.28
N LYS A 210 23.21 4.83 9.88
CA LYS A 210 24.27 5.75 9.44
C LYS A 210 24.59 5.48 7.96
N GLY A 211 24.43 6.51 7.13
CA GLY A 211 24.76 6.45 5.70
C GLY A 211 23.61 6.06 4.78
N GLY A 212 22.44 5.67 5.29
CA GLY A 212 21.31 5.32 4.41
C GLY A 212 20.16 4.57 5.06
N LEU A 213 19.49 3.76 4.26
CA LEU A 213 18.35 2.94 4.63
C LEU A 213 18.67 1.47 4.36
N GLN A 214 18.47 0.61 5.34
CA GLN A 214 18.71 -0.84 5.21
C GLN A 214 17.38 -1.58 5.31
N VAL A 215 17.14 -2.57 4.45
CA VAL A 215 15.91 -3.38 4.52
C VAL A 215 15.84 -4.14 5.84
N ASP A 216 14.71 -3.98 6.54
CA ASP A 216 14.43 -4.56 7.87
C ASP A 216 13.68 -5.90 7.73
N ASP A 217 14.25 -6.79 6.92
CA ASP A 217 13.77 -8.15 6.68
C ASP A 217 14.98 -9.01 6.32
N ALA A 218 15.41 -9.87 7.24
CA ALA A 218 16.63 -10.67 7.09
C ALA A 218 16.55 -11.72 5.96
N ASP A 219 15.33 -12.12 5.58
CA ASP A 219 15.11 -13.10 4.52
C ASP A 219 15.08 -12.44 3.13
N SER A 220 15.00 -11.10 3.07
CA SER A 220 15.08 -10.35 1.82
C SER A 220 16.50 -10.40 1.24
N SER A 221 16.61 -10.65 -0.07
CA SER A 221 17.89 -10.52 -0.80
C SER A 221 18.49 -9.11 -0.71
N LEU A 222 17.65 -8.11 -0.43
CA LEU A 222 18.03 -6.70 -0.30
C LEU A 222 18.58 -6.35 1.09
N ALA A 223 18.44 -7.23 2.08
CA ALA A 223 18.89 -7.00 3.46
C ALA A 223 20.40 -6.74 3.58
N ARG A 224 21.18 -7.31 2.64
CA ARG A 224 22.64 -7.14 2.55
C ARG A 224 23.06 -5.81 1.94
N GLY A 225 22.14 -5.12 1.27
CA GLY A 225 22.40 -3.86 0.62
C GLY A 225 22.10 -2.65 1.50
N LEU A 226 22.64 -1.51 1.10
CA LEU A 226 22.34 -0.21 1.70
C LEU A 226 21.80 0.72 0.62
N TYR A 227 20.60 1.25 0.83
CA TYR A 227 20.08 2.37 0.04
C TYR A 227 20.74 3.66 0.53
N ALA A 228 21.67 4.21 -0.25
CA ALA A 228 22.42 5.40 0.11
C ALA A 228 22.14 6.55 -0.87
N LYS A 229 22.18 7.78 -0.36
CA LYS A 229 22.09 8.97 -1.22
C LYS A 229 23.31 9.05 -2.15
N PRO A 230 23.18 9.66 -3.34
CA PRO A 230 24.33 9.95 -4.17
C PRO A 230 25.32 10.83 -3.38
N ALA A 231 26.62 10.61 -3.60
CA ALA A 231 27.65 11.48 -3.04
C ALA A 231 27.41 12.93 -3.50
N ALA A 232 27.51 13.89 -2.59
CA ALA A 232 27.53 15.30 -2.97
C ALA A 232 28.76 15.54 -3.86
N LYS A 233 28.54 16.17 -5.03
CA LYS A 233 29.62 16.61 -5.91
C LYS A 233 30.32 17.84 -5.35
#